data_AF-A0A3N0GS50-F1
#
_entry.id   AF-A0A3N0GS50-F1
#
_cell.length_a   1.000
_cell.length_b   1.000
_cell.length_c   1.000
_cell.angle_alpha   90.00
_cell.angle_beta   90.00
_cell.angle_gamma   90.00
#
_symmetry.space_group_name_H-M   'P 1'
#
loop_
_entity.id
_entity.type
_entity.pdbx_description
1 polymer ?
#
loop_
_entity_poly.entity_id
_entity_poly.type
_entity_poly.pdbx_seq_one_letter_code
_entity_poly.pdbx_strand_id
1 'polypeptide(L)'
;MAERMTLGEVEGSHSLSFDCGDLPVDDVIVAAGHEPNGYFWEGVAHLVAPDLVPQLELDSEGGMFCAYGPRGVLEGLRRLLKPYLEDGPRIARLIATAESSGFEFPD
;
A
#
# COMPACT_ATOMS: atom_id res chain seq x y z
N MET A 1 -8.08 16.20 7.38
CA MET A 1 -8.02 14.85 6.79
C MET A 1 -7.58 13.91 7.89
N ALA A 2 -8.41 12.92 8.25
CA ALA A 2 -8.03 11.93 9.24
C ALA A 2 -6.88 11.09 8.72
N GLU A 3 -5.98 10.69 9.61
CA GLU A 3 -4.88 9.81 9.30
C GLU A 3 -5.43 8.40 8.99
N ARG A 4 -5.35 7.96 7.73
CA ARG A 4 -5.90 6.67 7.27
C ARG A 4 -4.99 5.47 7.52
N MET A 5 -3.73 5.73 7.85
CA MET A 5 -2.72 4.71 8.13
C MET A 5 -2.42 4.65 9.62
N THR A 6 -2.59 3.49 10.21
CA THR A 6 -2.33 3.26 11.63
C THR A 6 -0.99 2.58 11.81
N LEU A 7 -0.12 3.17 12.62
CA LEU A 7 1.09 2.51 13.11
C LEU A 7 0.78 1.94 14.51
N GLY A 8 0.61 0.62 14.59
CA GLY A 8 0.28 -0.10 15.82
C GLY A 8 1.52 -0.63 16.55
N GLU A 9 1.38 -0.90 17.85
CA GLU A 9 2.37 -1.60 18.67
C GLU A 9 1.64 -2.57 19.61
N VAL A 10 2.04 -3.84 19.62
CA VAL A 10 1.54 -4.88 20.54
C VAL A 10 2.72 -5.72 21.01
N GLU A 11 2.96 -5.74 22.32
CA GLU A 11 4.01 -6.56 22.96
C GLU A 11 5.42 -6.40 22.33
N GLY A 12 5.74 -5.19 21.84
CA GLY A 12 7.03 -4.88 21.20
C GLY A 12 7.08 -5.16 19.68
N SER A 13 6.04 -5.79 19.13
CA SER A 13 5.82 -5.92 17.69
C SER A 13 5.13 -4.68 17.15
N HIS A 14 5.53 -4.21 15.96
CA HIS A 14 4.94 -3.05 15.31
C HIS A 14 4.27 -3.46 14.01
N SER A 15 3.17 -2.78 13.68
CA SER A 15 2.45 -2.96 12.43
C SER A 15 2.10 -1.63 11.77
N LEU A 16 1.96 -1.65 10.45
CA LEU A 16 1.36 -0.58 9.66
C LEU A 16 0.16 -1.16 8.92
N SER A 17 -1.02 -0.58 9.11
CA SER A 17 -2.23 -1.01 8.41
C SER A 17 -3.14 0.13 8.00
N PHE A 18 -3.98 -0.13 7.01
CA PHE A 18 -5.10 0.73 6.61
C PHE A 18 -6.19 -0.09 5.92
N ASP A 19 -7.44 0.33 6.10
CA ASP A 19 -8.60 -0.30 5.46
C ASP A 19 -8.66 0.04 3.97
N CYS A 20 -9.03 -0.95 3.17
CA CYS A 20 -9.23 -0.86 1.72
C CYS A 20 -10.73 -0.81 1.39
N GLY A 21 -11.09 -0.26 0.24
CA GLY A 21 -12.50 -0.19 -0.23
C GLY A 21 -13.27 1.09 0.12
N ASP A 22 -12.62 2.05 0.78
CA ASP A 22 -13.14 3.43 0.97
C ASP A 22 -12.02 4.50 0.84
N LEU A 23 -10.93 4.16 0.12
CA LEU A 23 -9.85 5.12 -0.10
C LEU A 23 -10.24 6.10 -1.21
N PRO A 24 -9.80 7.37 -1.14
CA PRO A 24 -10.08 8.38 -2.18
C PRO A 24 -9.66 8.01 -3.60
N VAL A 25 -8.84 6.98 -3.74
CA VAL A 25 -8.24 6.53 -5.00
C VAL A 25 -8.85 5.24 -5.53
N ASP A 26 -9.79 4.62 -4.82
CA ASP A 26 -10.36 3.32 -5.19
C ASP A 26 -11.06 3.36 -6.55
N ASP A 27 -11.82 4.43 -6.83
CA ASP A 27 -12.45 4.63 -8.15
C ASP A 27 -11.41 4.67 -9.29
N VAL A 28 -10.21 5.20 -9.01
CA VAL A 28 -9.13 5.29 -10.01
C VAL A 28 -8.49 3.93 -10.23
N ILE A 29 -8.31 3.14 -9.17
CA ILE A 29 -7.77 1.77 -9.24
C ILE A 29 -8.75 0.87 -10.01
N VAL A 30 -10.04 0.94 -9.70
CA VAL A 30 -11.11 0.23 -10.41
C VAL A 30 -11.18 0.65 -11.89
N ALA A 31 -11.07 1.94 -12.18
CA ALA A 31 -11.07 2.44 -13.56
C ALA A 31 -9.84 1.96 -14.36
N ALA A 32 -8.73 1.63 -13.68
CA ALA A 32 -7.55 1.02 -14.28
C ALA A 32 -7.67 -0.51 -14.44
N GLY A 33 -8.75 -1.12 -13.93
CA GLY A 33 -9.03 -2.55 -14.08
C GLY A 33 -8.54 -3.43 -12.94
N HIS A 34 -8.12 -2.84 -11.82
CA HIS A 34 -7.64 -3.56 -10.64
C HIS A 34 -8.65 -3.54 -9.49
N GLU A 35 -8.58 -4.53 -8.61
CA GLU A 35 -9.29 -4.52 -7.34
C GLU A 35 -8.52 -3.71 -6.28
N PRO A 36 -9.11 -2.69 -5.63
CA PRO A 36 -8.42 -1.86 -4.63
C PRO A 36 -8.35 -2.56 -3.26
N ASN A 37 -7.82 -3.79 -3.23
CA ASN A 37 -7.72 -4.64 -2.04
C ASN A 37 -6.32 -4.60 -1.40
N GLY A 38 -6.15 -5.28 -0.27
CA GLY A 38 -4.86 -5.31 0.44
C GLY A 38 -3.71 -5.85 -0.41
N TYR A 39 -3.94 -6.87 -1.23
CA TYR A 39 -2.93 -7.44 -2.12
C TYR A 39 -2.46 -6.42 -3.16
N PHE A 40 -3.39 -5.66 -3.75
CA PHE A 40 -3.04 -4.59 -4.69
C PHE A 40 -2.07 -3.61 -4.04
N TRP A 41 -2.35 -3.24 -2.79
CA TRP A 41 -1.50 -2.35 -2.00
C TRP A 41 -0.14 -2.95 -1.61
N GLU A 42 -0.02 -4.28 -1.50
CA GLU A 42 1.29 -4.95 -1.43
C GLU A 42 2.08 -4.77 -2.72
N GLY A 43 1.43 -4.92 -3.88
CA GLY A 43 2.03 -4.61 -5.18
C GLY A 43 2.53 -3.16 -5.26
N VAL A 44 1.72 -2.20 -4.80
CA VAL A 44 2.13 -0.79 -4.69
C VAL A 44 3.33 -0.65 -3.76
N ALA A 45 3.34 -1.29 -2.58
CA ALA A 45 4.45 -1.25 -1.64
C ALA A 45 5.76 -1.76 -2.27
N HIS A 46 5.70 -2.86 -3.02
CA HIS A 46 6.85 -3.40 -3.75
C HIS A 46 7.41 -2.42 -4.79
N LEU A 47 6.54 -1.66 -5.46
CA LEU A 47 6.95 -0.68 -6.47
C LEU A 47 7.56 0.59 -5.86
N VAL A 48 6.99 1.10 -4.77
CA VAL A 48 7.38 2.41 -4.21
C VAL A 48 8.43 2.33 -3.11
N ALA A 49 8.61 1.15 -2.51
CA ALA A 49 9.53 0.91 -1.41
C ALA A 49 10.30 -0.43 -1.55
N PRO A 50 10.92 -0.73 -2.71
CA PRO A 50 11.54 -2.03 -2.98
C PRO A 50 12.67 -2.39 -2.00
N ASP A 51 13.34 -1.40 -1.39
CA ASP A 51 14.39 -1.62 -0.40
C ASP A 51 13.85 -1.85 1.03
N LEU A 52 12.61 -1.45 1.30
CA LEU A 52 12.00 -1.58 2.64
C LEU A 52 11.19 -2.86 2.77
N VAL A 53 10.45 -3.24 1.73
CA VAL A 53 9.55 -4.41 1.76
C VAL A 53 10.27 -5.72 2.14
N PRO A 54 11.50 -6.03 1.69
CA PRO A 54 12.21 -7.24 2.11
C PRO A 54 12.53 -7.33 3.62
N GLN A 55 12.36 -6.23 4.35
CA GLN A 55 12.56 -6.15 5.80
C GLN A 55 11.25 -6.25 6.59
N LEU A 56 10.13 -6.42 5.88
CA LEU A 56 8.79 -6.46 6.44
C LEU A 56 8.15 -7.82 6.14
N GLU A 57 7.23 -8.22 7.01
CA GLU A 57 6.29 -9.31 6.75
C GLU A 57 4.98 -8.65 6.26
N LEU A 58 4.59 -8.94 5.02
CA LEU A 58 3.30 -8.50 4.48
C LEU A 58 2.25 -9.56 4.78
N ASP A 59 1.10 -9.11 5.30
CA ASP A 59 -0.01 -9.95 5.76
C ASP A 59 -1.34 -9.27 5.38
N SER A 60 -1.43 -8.80 4.14
CA SER A 60 -2.62 -8.10 3.67
C SER A 60 -3.74 -9.06 3.31
N GLU A 61 -4.97 -8.57 3.42
CA GLU A 61 -6.21 -9.28 3.14
C GLU A 61 -7.09 -8.45 2.21
N GLY A 62 -8.15 -9.04 1.67
CA GLY A 62 -9.05 -8.35 0.72
C GLY A 62 -9.54 -6.97 1.19
N GLY A 63 -9.75 -6.79 2.49
CA GLY A 63 -10.22 -5.52 3.07
C GLY A 63 -9.15 -4.64 3.71
N MET A 64 -7.88 -5.08 3.78
CA MET A 64 -6.87 -4.39 4.59
C MET A 64 -5.46 -4.63 4.05
N PHE A 65 -4.69 -3.56 3.91
CA PHE A 65 -3.23 -3.67 3.85
C PHE A 65 -2.67 -3.84 5.26
N CYS A 66 -1.75 -4.80 5.46
CA CYS A 66 -1.06 -4.96 6.73
C CYS A 66 0.42 -5.36 6.52
N ALA A 67 1.31 -4.73 7.27
CA ALA A 67 2.72 -5.08 7.31
C ALA A 67 3.25 -5.05 8.74
N TYR A 68 4.11 -6.01 9.09
CA TYR A 68 4.82 -6.08 10.36
C TYR A 68 6.32 -5.89 10.15
N GLY A 69 6.99 -5.31 11.15
CA GLY A 69 8.45 -5.18 11.11
C GLY A 69 9.01 -4.08 12.01
N PRO A 70 10.29 -3.70 11.83
CA PRO A 70 10.91 -2.66 12.63
C PRO A 70 10.21 -1.31 12.43
N ARG A 71 9.93 -0.61 13.54
CA ARG A 71 9.22 0.68 13.53
C ARG A 71 9.74 1.68 12.49
N GLY A 72 11.07 1.86 12.42
CA GLY A 72 11.68 2.81 11.49
C GLY A 72 11.46 2.44 10.02
N VAL A 73 11.38 1.14 9.70
CA VAL A 73 11.07 0.66 8.35
C VAL A 73 9.60 0.92 8.03
N LEU A 74 8.69 0.63 8.97
CA LEU A 74 7.25 0.92 8.82
C LEU A 74 6.96 2.43 8.69
N GLU A 75 7.66 3.28 9.44
CA GLU A 75 7.58 4.75 9.28
C GLU A 75 8.12 5.21 7.91
N GLY A 76 9.12 4.52 7.37
CA GLY A 76 9.59 4.69 6.00
C GLY A 76 8.50 4.33 4.98
N LEU A 77 7.96 3.12 5.08
CA LEU A 77 6.91 2.63 4.20
C LEU A 77 5.67 3.54 4.22
N ARG A 78 5.22 3.94 5.42
CA ARG A 78 4.11 4.87 5.61
C ARG A 78 4.31 6.18 4.87
N ARG A 79 5.52 6.77 4.92
CA ARG A 79 5.83 8.01 4.20
C ARG A 79 5.77 7.85 2.68
N LEU A 80 6.20 6.69 2.17
CA LEU A 80 6.24 6.40 0.74
C LEU A 80 4.86 6.05 0.18
N LEU A 81 4.04 5.29 0.92
CA LEU A 81 2.71 4.91 0.48
C LEU A 81 1.69 6.05 0.61
N LYS A 82 1.75 6.86 1.66
CA LYS A 82 0.73 7.88 1.97
C LYS A 82 0.29 8.73 0.76
N PRO A 83 1.18 9.28 -0.07
CA PRO A 83 0.77 10.06 -1.23
C PRO A 83 -0.11 9.29 -2.22
N TYR A 84 0.08 7.98 -2.36
CA TYR A 84 -0.67 7.15 -3.30
C TYR A 84 -2.09 6.85 -2.81
N LEU A 85 -2.34 6.89 -1.49
CA LEU A 85 -3.69 6.73 -0.92
C LEU A 85 -4.56 7.98 -1.12
N GLU A 86 -3.96 9.13 -1.43
CA GLU A 86 -4.65 10.43 -1.46
C GLU A 86 -4.66 11.08 -2.86
N ASP A 87 -3.72 10.72 -3.74
CA ASP A 87 -3.49 11.35 -5.04
C ASP A 87 -3.84 10.40 -6.20
N GLY A 88 -5.07 10.53 -6.69
CA GLY A 88 -5.59 9.76 -7.84
C GLY A 88 -4.70 9.79 -9.08
N PRO A 89 -4.30 10.98 -9.58
CA PRO A 89 -3.36 11.09 -10.70
C PRO A 89 -2.03 10.37 -10.47
N ARG A 90 -1.52 10.38 -9.23
CA ARG A 90 -0.28 9.69 -8.88
C ARG A 90 -0.44 8.16 -8.93
N ILE A 91 -1.51 7.60 -8.38
CA ILE A 91 -1.72 6.14 -8.43
C ILE A 91 -1.97 5.68 -9.87
N ALA A 92 -2.75 6.43 -10.67
CA ALA A 92 -2.99 6.09 -12.07
C ALA A 92 -1.69 6.03 -12.88
N ARG A 93 -0.79 6.99 -12.66
CA ARG A 93 0.51 7.01 -13.31
C ARG A 93 1.40 5.84 -12.87
N LEU A 94 1.34 5.46 -11.60
CA LEU A 94 2.09 4.31 -11.09
C LEU A 94 1.63 3.04 -11.77
N ILE A 95 0.32 2.77 -11.79
CA ILE A 95 -0.29 1.60 -12.42
C ILE A 95 0.15 1.50 -13.88
N ALA A 96 -0.09 2.54 -14.68
CA ALA A 96 0.25 2.54 -16.09
C ALA A 96 1.75 2.32 -16.36
N THR A 97 2.63 2.83 -15.48
CA THR A 97 4.08 2.64 -15.60
C THR A 97 4.48 1.20 -15.25
N ALA A 98 3.86 0.62 -14.21
CA ALA A 98 4.10 -0.74 -13.77
C ALA A 98 3.68 -1.75 -14.85
N GLU A 99 2.46 -1.62 -15.38
CA GLU A 99 1.95 -2.48 -16.45
C GLU A 99 2.79 -2.38 -17.73
N SER A 100 3.20 -1.15 -18.13
CA SER A 100 4.08 -0.94 -19.28
C SER A 100 5.46 -1.59 -19.11
N SER A 101 5.86 -1.86 -17.86
CA SER A 101 7.10 -2.56 -17.51
C SER A 101 6.92 -4.08 -17.38
N GLY A 102 5.70 -4.58 -17.59
CA GLY A 102 5.34 -5.99 -17.45
C GLY A 102 5.10 -6.44 -16.01
N PHE A 103 4.87 -5.51 -15.08
CA PHE A 103 4.49 -5.84 -13.70
C PHE A 103 2.99 -6.18 -13.64
N GLU A 104 2.66 -7.27 -12.97
CA GLU A 104 1.27 -7.68 -12.69
C GLU A 104 0.97 -7.41 -11.23
N PHE A 105 -0.07 -6.62 -10.94
CA PHE A 105 -0.51 -6.42 -9.57
C PHE A 105 -1.14 -7.72 -9.04
N PRO A 106 -0.78 -8.14 -7.82
CA PRO A 106 -1.56 -9.13 -7.12
C PRO A 106 -2.81 -8.44 -6.61
N ASP A 107 -3.92 -8.55 -7.33
CA ASP A 107 -5.23 -8.02 -6.93
C ASP A 107 -6.32 -9.08 -7.14
#